data_AF-A0A7C9DMP0-F1
#
_entry.id   AF-A0A7C9DMP0-F1
#
_cell.length_a   1.000
_cell.length_b   1.000
_cell.length_c   1.000
_cell.angle_alpha   90.00
_cell.angle_beta   90.00
_cell.angle_gamma   90.00
#
_symmetry.space_group_name_H-M   'P 1'
#
loop_
_entity.id
_entity.type
_entity.pdbx_description
1 polymer ?
#
loop_
_entity_poly.entity_id
_entity_poly.type
_entity_poly.pdbx_seq_one_letter_code
_entity_poly.pdbx_strand_id
1 'polypeptide(L)'
;GLSYAYYDHTCPLVQSIIGEYLYKVFQSDITQAAGLLRLHFHDCFVQGCDGSVLLDGSESGPSEQDAIPNLTLRKESFKIINELQSLIQYYCGPVVSCSDIV
;
A
#
# COMPACT_ATOMS: atom_id res chain seq x y z
N GLY A 1 -13.73 -4.28 14.13
CA GLY A 1 -12.39 -4.77 14.52
C GLY A 1 -11.77 -5.53 13.35
N LEU A 2 -10.47 -5.82 13.40
CA LEU A 2 -9.75 -6.56 12.35
C LEU A 2 -10.12 -8.05 12.33
N SER A 3 -10.02 -8.68 11.16
CA SER A 3 -10.25 -10.11 10.94
C SER A 3 -9.43 -10.62 9.75
N TYR A 4 -8.86 -11.82 9.85
CA TYR A 4 -8.17 -12.45 8.71
C TYR A 4 -9.09 -12.70 7.51
N ALA A 5 -10.38 -12.86 7.75
CA ALA A 5 -11.40 -13.17 6.75
C ALA A 5 -12.21 -11.94 6.29
N TYR A 6 -11.70 -10.72 6.54
CA TYR A 6 -12.46 -9.48 6.30
C TYR A 6 -12.94 -9.34 4.85
N TYR A 7 -12.15 -9.82 3.88
CA TYR A 7 -12.42 -9.72 2.45
C TYR A 7 -12.98 -11.00 1.81
N ASP A 8 -13.22 -12.08 2.57
CA ASP A 8 -13.62 -13.39 2.03
C ASP A 8 -14.93 -13.36 1.23
N HIS A 9 -15.81 -12.40 1.50
CA HIS A 9 -17.08 -12.24 0.78
C HIS A 9 -17.08 -11.09 -0.24
N THR A 10 -16.27 -10.05 -0.02
CA THR A 10 -16.27 -8.83 -0.85
C THR A 10 -15.19 -8.85 -1.93
N CYS A 11 -14.03 -9.44 -1.64
CA CYS A 11 -12.93 -9.62 -2.58
C CYS A 11 -12.14 -10.90 -2.25
N PRO A 12 -12.71 -12.10 -2.50
CA PRO A 12 -12.11 -13.38 -2.10
C PRO A 12 -10.72 -13.63 -2.73
N LEU A 13 -10.41 -12.93 -3.83
CA LEU A 13 -9.16 -13.06 -4.57
C LEU A 13 -8.09 -12.04 -4.15
N VAL A 14 -8.35 -11.16 -3.17
CA VAL A 14 -7.45 -10.04 -2.82
C VAL A 14 -6.01 -10.52 -2.55
N GLN A 15 -5.86 -11.57 -1.74
CA GLN A 15 -4.54 -12.09 -1.37
C GLN A 15 -3.81 -12.69 -2.57
N SER A 16 -4.52 -13.37 -3.47
CA SER A 16 -3.94 -13.94 -4.70
C SER A 16 -3.51 -12.84 -5.67
N ILE A 17 -4.34 -11.81 -5.86
CA ILE A 17 -4.03 -10.65 -6.72
C ILE A 17 -2.75 -9.96 -6.24
N ILE A 18 -2.66 -9.66 -4.94
CA ILE A 18 -1.48 -9.05 -4.33
C ILE A 18 -0.26 -9.96 -4.49
N GLY A 19 -0.39 -11.24 -4.15
CA GLY A 19 0.71 -12.21 -4.19
C GLY A 19 1.29 -12.39 -5.59
N GLU A 20 0.45 -12.54 -6.61
CA GLU A 20 0.89 -12.70 -8.00
C GLU A 20 1.59 -11.45 -8.56
N TYR A 21 1.06 -10.27 -8.23
CA TYR A 21 1.66 -9.01 -8.65
C TYR A 21 3.02 -8.80 -7.98
N LEU A 22 3.10 -8.95 -6.64
CA LEU A 22 4.34 -8.79 -5.90
C LEU A 22 5.40 -9.83 -6.29
N TYR A 23 5.00 -11.06 -6.61
CA TYR A 23 5.92 -12.06 -7.14
C TYR A 23 6.64 -11.56 -8.40
N LYS A 24 5.92 -10.94 -9.34
CA LYS A 24 6.52 -10.36 -10.57
C LYS A 24 7.43 -9.19 -10.25
N VAL A 25 7.01 -8.31 -9.32
CA VAL A 25 7.83 -7.19 -8.86
C VAL A 25 9.15 -7.69 -8.28
N PHE A 26 9.12 -8.69 -7.40
CA PHE A 26 10.31 -9.21 -6.72
C PHE A 26 11.22 -10.02 -7.64
N GLN A 27 10.66 -10.68 -8.67
CA GLN A 27 11.46 -11.30 -9.73
C GLN A 27 12.24 -10.25 -10.54
N SER A 28 11.65 -9.07 -10.76
CA SER A 28 12.32 -7.98 -11.48
C SER A 28 13.32 -7.22 -10.61
N ASP A 29 12.96 -6.92 -9.36
CA ASP A 29 13.80 -6.22 -8.39
C ASP A 29 13.43 -6.62 -6.96
N ILE A 30 14.22 -7.53 -6.39
CA ILE A 30 14.02 -8.02 -5.02
C ILE A 30 14.17 -6.91 -3.97
N THR A 31 14.85 -5.81 -4.28
CA THR A 31 15.04 -4.71 -3.31
C THR A 31 13.73 -3.95 -3.02
N GLN A 32 12.70 -4.12 -3.86
CA GLN A 32 11.37 -3.57 -3.63
C GLN A 32 10.69 -4.17 -2.40
N ALA A 33 10.99 -5.42 -2.03
CA ALA A 33 10.46 -6.03 -0.81
C ALA A 33 10.84 -5.23 0.45
N ALA A 34 12.10 -4.76 0.53
CA ALA A 34 12.55 -3.90 1.61
C ALA A 34 11.88 -2.51 1.56
N GLY A 35 11.61 -2.00 0.36
CA GLY A 35 10.91 -0.74 0.15
C GLY A 35 9.47 -0.77 0.65
N LEU A 36 8.73 -1.85 0.39
CA LEU A 36 7.35 -2.03 0.83
C LEU A 36 7.26 -2.25 2.34
N LEU A 37 8.13 -3.11 2.90
CA LEU A 37 8.19 -3.32 4.35
C LEU A 37 8.47 -2.02 5.10
N ARG A 38 9.37 -1.19 4.55
CA ARG A 38 9.67 0.12 5.12
C ARG A 38 8.47 1.07 5.00
N LEU A 39 7.76 1.07 3.88
CA LEU A 39 6.57 1.90 3.70
C LEU A 39 5.50 1.57 4.76
N HIS A 40 5.21 0.29 4.99
CA HIS A 40 4.29 -0.15 6.04
C HIS A 40 4.71 0.30 7.44
N PHE A 41 5.99 0.17 7.77
CA PHE A 41 6.51 0.68 9.03
C PHE A 41 6.27 2.20 9.17
N HIS A 42 6.55 2.97 8.13
CA HIS A 42 6.41 4.43 8.17
C HIS A 42 4.94 4.87 8.25
N ASP A 43 4.02 4.17 7.59
CA ASP A 43 2.57 4.38 7.74
C ASP A 43 2.16 4.15 9.21
N CYS A 44 2.41 2.96 9.74
CA CYS A 44 1.98 2.59 11.08
C CYS A 44 2.60 3.43 12.23
N PHE A 45 3.81 3.96 12.04
CA PHE A 45 4.53 4.66 13.11
C PHE A 45 4.03 6.09 13.30
N VAL A 46 3.43 6.69 12.27
CA VAL A 46 2.91 8.05 12.29
C VAL A 46 1.38 7.96 12.29
N GLN A 47 0.75 8.32 13.41
CA GLN A 47 -0.72 8.39 13.55
C GLN A 47 -1.49 7.06 13.45
N GLY A 48 -0.94 6.01 12.81
CA GLY A 48 -1.46 4.65 12.79
C GLY A 48 -1.39 4.02 11.39
N CYS A 49 -1.73 2.74 11.26
CA CYS A 49 -1.77 2.06 9.96
C CYS A 49 -3.04 2.46 9.20
N ASP A 50 -3.07 3.66 8.65
CA ASP A 50 -4.26 4.28 8.05
C ASP A 50 -4.06 4.69 6.59
N GLY A 51 -2.90 4.42 6.00
CA GLY A 51 -2.58 4.76 4.61
C GLY A 51 -2.33 6.25 4.39
N SER A 52 -2.24 7.07 5.44
CA SER A 52 -2.00 8.51 5.35
C SER A 52 -0.67 8.85 4.67
N VAL A 53 0.36 8.01 4.82
CA VAL A 53 1.66 8.21 4.17
C VAL A 53 1.56 8.19 2.64
N LEU A 54 0.53 7.55 2.09
CA LEU A 54 0.31 7.44 0.64
C LEU A 54 -0.32 8.69 0.03
N LEU A 55 -0.87 9.59 0.84
CA LEU A 55 -1.57 10.77 0.35
C LEU A 55 -0.58 11.83 -0.10
N ASP A 56 -0.74 12.28 -1.34
CA ASP A 56 -0.11 13.51 -1.79
C ASP A 56 -0.74 14.69 -1.02
N GLY A 57 0.10 15.69 -0.70
CA GLY A 57 -0.36 16.89 -0.02
C GLY A 57 -1.42 17.63 -0.83
N SER A 58 -2.19 18.50 -0.18
CA SER A 58 -3.24 19.26 -0.83
C SER A 58 -3.15 20.73 -0.46
N GLU A 59 -4.00 21.58 -1.05
CA GLU A 59 -4.06 23.00 -0.65
C GLU A 59 -4.35 23.19 0.86
N SER A 60 -4.95 22.19 1.51
CA SER A 60 -5.27 22.23 2.94
C SER A 60 -4.15 21.70 3.85
N GLY A 61 -3.03 21.19 3.33
CA GLY A 61 -1.93 20.73 4.18
C GLY A 61 -0.78 20.00 3.48
N PRO A 62 0.40 19.92 4.13
CA PRO A 62 1.57 19.22 3.59
C PRO A 62 1.36 17.70 3.54
N SER A 63 2.07 17.02 2.64
CA SER A 63 2.07 15.56 2.61
C SER A 63 2.87 14.99 3.76
N GLU A 64 2.46 13.85 4.31
CA GLU A 64 3.34 13.08 5.18
C GLU A 64 4.61 12.62 4.46
N GLN A 65 4.58 12.48 3.12
CA GLN A 65 5.75 12.17 2.31
C GLN A 65 6.85 13.24 2.44
N ASP A 66 6.48 14.50 2.74
CA ASP A 66 7.41 15.62 2.90
C ASP A 66 8.06 15.66 4.30
N ALA A 67 7.59 14.83 5.24
CA ALA A 67 8.19 14.73 6.56
C ALA A 67 9.63 14.18 6.45
N ILE A 68 10.57 14.75 7.21
CA ILE A 68 12.00 14.36 7.17
C ILE A 68 12.22 12.83 7.25
N PRO A 69 11.52 12.07 8.12
CA PRO A 69 11.65 10.61 8.15
C PRO A 69 11.25 9.91 6.84
N ASN A 70 10.27 10.47 6.13
CA ASN A 70 9.62 9.88 4.96
C ASN A 70 10.29 10.24 3.63
N LEU A 71 11.15 11.28 3.61
CA LEU A 71 11.91 11.72 2.41
C LEU A 71 12.79 10.63 1.78
N THR A 72 13.09 9.58 2.53
CA THR A 72 13.94 8.46 2.08
C THR A 72 13.13 7.21 1.72
N LEU A 73 11.79 7.29 1.75
CA LEU A 73 10.92 6.25 1.21
C LEU A 73 11.10 6.16 -0.31
N ARG A 74 10.98 4.94 -0.83
CA ARG A 74 11.18 4.69 -2.25
C ARG A 74 9.95 5.10 -3.02
N LYS A 75 10.11 5.97 -4.02
CA LYS A 75 9.04 6.36 -4.94
C LYS A 75 8.38 5.15 -5.63
N GLU A 76 9.16 4.11 -5.93
CA GLU A 76 8.64 2.88 -6.54
C GLU A 76 7.69 2.11 -5.60
N SER A 77 7.87 2.20 -4.27
CA SER A 77 6.93 1.58 -3.32
C SER A 77 5.53 2.18 -3.44
N PHE A 78 5.41 3.51 -3.53
CA PHE A 78 4.12 4.18 -3.71
C PHE A 78 3.46 3.79 -5.03
N LYS A 79 4.26 3.68 -6.10
CA LYS A 79 3.78 3.24 -7.41
C LYS A 79 3.25 1.81 -7.38
N ILE A 80 3.95 0.88 -6.73
CA ILE A 80 3.51 -0.50 -6.52
C ILE A 80 2.16 -0.54 -5.79
N ILE A 81 1.98 0.23 -4.72
CA ILE A 81 0.71 0.30 -3.98
C ILE A 81 -0.41 0.85 -4.86
N ASN A 82 -0.16 1.89 -5.65
CA ASN A 82 -1.13 2.46 -6.58
C ASN A 82 -1.53 1.49 -7.71
N GLU A 83 -0.57 0.74 -8.25
CA GLU A 83 -0.83 -0.29 -9.25
C GLU A 83 -1.64 -1.45 -8.67
N LEU A 84 -1.31 -1.91 -7.45
CA LEU A 84 -2.08 -2.91 -6.71
C LEU A 84 -3.52 -2.43 -6.46
N GLN A 85 -3.69 -1.19 -6.01
CA GLN A 85 -5.02 -0.64 -5.76
C GLN A 85 -5.85 -0.57 -7.04
N SER A 86 -5.24 -0.16 -8.16
CA SER A 86 -5.91 -0.15 -9.47
C SER A 86 -6.31 -1.56 -9.91
N LEU A 87 -5.43 -2.54 -9.70
CA LEU A 87 -5.68 -3.94 -10.05
C LEU A 87 -6.79 -4.55 -9.18
N ILE A 88 -6.78 -4.29 -7.88
CA ILE A 88 -7.81 -4.76 -6.95
C ILE A 88 -9.15 -4.11 -7.28
N GLN A 89 -9.19 -2.81 -7.56
CA GLN A 89 -10.42 -2.12 -7.99
C GLN A 89 -10.98 -2.69 -9.29
N TYR A 90 -10.12 -3.09 -10.23
CA TYR A 90 -10.56 -3.75 -11.46
C TYR A 90 -11.26 -5.08 -11.19
N TYR A 91 -10.76 -5.90 -10.26
CA TYR A 91 -11.34 -7.22 -9.96
C TYR A 91 -12.48 -7.19 -8.94
N CYS A 92 -12.45 -6.27 -7.98
CA CYS A 92 -13.30 -6.31 -6.79
C CYS A 92 -14.10 -5.02 -6.55
N GLY A 93 -13.87 -3.96 -7.33
CA GLY A 93 -14.40 -2.63 -7.04
C GLY A 93 -13.71 -1.94 -5.85
N PRO A 94 -14.21 -0.77 -5.40
CA PRO A 94 -13.59 0.04 -4.36
C PRO A 94 -13.92 -0.48 -2.95
N VAL A 95 -13.53 -1.73 -2.65
CA VAL A 95 -13.85 -2.42 -1.39
C VAL A 95 -12.65 -2.62 -0.47
N VAL A 96 -11.43 -2.67 -1.02
CA VAL A 96 -10.19 -2.86 -0.25
C VAL A 96 -9.56 -1.51 0.06
N SER A 97 -9.20 -1.31 1.33
CA SER A 97 -8.55 -0.09 1.79
C SER A 97 -7.06 -0.07 1.39
N CYS A 98 -6.48 1.11 1.17
CA CYS A 98 -5.04 1.20 0.90
C CYS A 98 -4.20 0.77 2.11
N SER A 99 -4.72 0.93 3.32
CA SER A 99 -4.08 0.51 4.58
C SER A 99 -3.94 -1.01 4.68
N ASP A 100 -4.83 -1.78 4.06
CA ASP A 100 -4.74 -3.24 4.00
C ASP A 100 -3.87 -3.75 2.82
N ILE A 101 -3.44 -2.85 1.93
CA ILE A 101 -2.51 -3.18 0.82
C ILE A 101 -1.06 -2.93 1.22
N VAL A 102 -0.82 -1.90 2.04
CA VAL A 102 0.50 -1.51 2.59
C VAL A 102 0.98 -2.49 3.63
#